data_AF-A8URG7-F1
#
_entry.id   AF-A8URG7-F1
#
_cell.length_a   1.000
_cell.length_b   1.000
_cell.length_c   1.000
_cell.angle_alpha   90.00
_cell.angle_beta   90.00
_cell.angle_gamma   90.00
#
_symmetry.space_group_name_H-M   'P 1'
#
loop_
_entity.id
_entity.type
_entity.pdbx_description
1 polymer ?
#
loop_
_entity_poly.entity_id
_entity_poly.type
_entity_poly.pdbx_seq_one_letter_code
_entity_poly.pdbx_strand_id
1 'polypeptide(L)' 'MLVLFGVVMVLLGVLLIFFEKLPLGIGRLPGDIVVKRDNFTFYFPIATSILLSVLLTLILNLLFSLKR' A
#
# COMPACT_ATOMS: atom_id res chain seq x y z
N MET A 1 7.47 -0.67 24.98
CA MET A 1 7.36 -0.02 23.66
C MET A 1 8.29 -0.62 22.61
N LEU A 2 9.53 -1.01 22.95
CA LEU A 2 10.48 -1.64 22.00
C LEU A 2 9.90 -2.88 21.30
N VAL A 3 9.24 -3.76 22.06
CA VAL A 3 8.61 -4.99 21.56
C VAL A 3 7.51 -4.68 20.54
N LEU A 4 6.66 -3.68 20.81
CA LEU A 4 5.61 -3.25 19.89
C LEU A 4 6.19 -2.72 18.58
N PHE A 5 7.28 -1.95 18.66
CA PHE A 5 7.96 -1.41 17.50
C PHE A 5 8.57 -2.53 16.63
N GLY A 6 9.15 -3.56 17.26
CA GLY A 6 9.64 -4.74 16.56
C GLY A 6 8.54 -5.51 15.83
N VAL A 7 7.37 -5.67 16.44
CA VAL A 7 6.21 -6.32 15.81
C VAL A 7 5.72 -5.52 14.60
N VAL A 8 5.63 -4.19 14.71
CA VAL A 8 5.23 -3.32 13.59
C VAL A 8 6.24 -3.41 12.43
N MET A 9 7.54 -3.38 12.73
CA MET A 9 8.59 -3.55 11.72
C MET A 9 8.50 -4.89 10.98
N VAL A 10 8.27 -5.99 11.70
CA VAL A 10 8.10 -7.32 11.09
C VAL A 10 6.86 -7.35 10.19
N LEU A 11 5.73 -6.79 10.65
CA LEU A 11 4.50 -6.72 9.85
C LEU A 11 4.69 -5.89 8.57
N LEU A 12 5.38 -4.75 8.65
CA LEU A 12 5.71 -3.93 7.49
C LEU A 12 6.66 -4.66 6.53
N GLY A 13 7.69 -5.33 7.04
CA GLY A 13 8.61 -6.14 6.23
C GLY A 13 7.91 -7.28 5.51
N VAL A 14 6.98 -7.96 6.19
CA VAL A 14 6.13 -8.99 5.57
C VAL A 14 5.23 -8.37 4.49
N LEU A 15 4.59 -7.24 4.76
CA LEU A 15 3.78 -6.52 3.77
C LEU A 15 4.60 -6.17 2.52
N LEU A 16 5.83 -5.67 2.69
CA LEU A 16 6.73 -5.32 1.60
C LEU A 16 7.09 -6.54 0.75
N ILE A 17 7.40 -7.69 1.35
CA ILE A 17 7.69 -8.94 0.63
C ILE A 17 6.47 -9.41 -0.19
N PHE A 18 5.26 -9.28 0.36
CA PHE A 18 4.02 -9.62 -0.37
C PHE A 18 3.71 -8.60 -1.47
N PHE A 19 4.05 -7.33 -1.28
CA PHE A 19 3.98 -6.29 -2.32
C PHE A 19 4.98 -6.55 -3.46
N GLU A 20 6.21 -7.02 -3.15
CA GLU A 20 7.23 -7.37 -4.15
C GLU A 20 6.87 -8.63 -4.95
N LYS A 21 6.17 -9.59 -4.35
CA LYS A 21 5.74 -10.84 -4.99
C LYS A 21 4.46 -10.73 -5.82
N LEU A 22 3.81 -9.58 -5.84
CA LEU A 22 2.70 -9.34 -6.76
C LEU A 22 3.28 -9.32 -8.18
N PRO A 23 2.84 -10.18 -9.12
CA PRO A 23 3.32 -10.23 -10.51
C PRO A 23 2.82 -9.03 -11.34
N LEU A 24 2.69 -7.88 -10.70
CA LEU A 24 2.27 -6.59 -11.22
C LEU A 24 3.49 -5.68 -11.07
N GLY A 25 4.33 -5.64 -12.11
CA GLY A 25 5.66 -5.02 -12.09
C GLY A 25 5.75 -3.71 -11.29
N ILE A 26 6.25 -3.81 -10.06
CA ILE A 26 6.93 -2.82 -9.20
C ILE A 26 6.62 -1.36 -9.55
N GLY A 27 5.34 -0.98 -9.51
CA GLY A 27 4.88 0.37 -9.81
C GLY A 27 3.90 0.48 -10.98
N ARG A 28 3.20 -0.60 -11.36
CA ARG A 28 2.02 -0.53 -12.22
C ARG A 28 0.99 -1.52 -11.71
N LEU A 29 0.17 -1.12 -10.73
CA LEU A 29 -1.11 -1.82 -10.60
C LEU A 29 -1.88 -1.58 -11.91
N PRO A 30 -2.63 -2.59 -12.42
CA PRO A 30 -3.50 -2.37 -13.57
C PRO A 30 -4.49 -1.25 -13.20
N GLY A 31 -4.34 -0.09 -13.83
CA GLY A 31 -5.06 1.14 -13.48
C GLY A 31 -4.18 2.34 -13.10
N ASP A 32 -2.90 2.13 -12.77
CA ASP A 32 -1.94 3.22 -12.55
C ASP A 32 -1.45 3.78 -13.90
N ILE A 33 -1.58 5.10 -14.08
CA ILE A 33 -1.21 5.77 -15.34
C ILE A 33 0.28 6.11 -15.29
N VAL A 34 1.06 5.54 -16.20
CA VAL A 34 2.49 5.81 -16.32
C VAL A 34 2.80 6.36 -17.70
N VAL A 35 3.13 7.65 -17.77
CA VAL A 35 3.56 8.30 -19.00
C VAL A 35 5.08 8.40 -18.98
N LYS A 36 5.76 7.55 -19.77
CA LYS A 36 7.21 7.66 -20.02
C LYS A 36 7.45 8.36 -21.35
N ARG A 37 8.23 9.44 -21.32
CA ARG A 37 8.87 10.14 -22.44
C ARG A 37 10.38 10.17 -22.21
N ASP A 38 11.15 10.45 -23.27
CA ASP A 38 12.61 10.33 -23.30
C ASP A 38 13.36 10.96 -22.10
N ASN A 39 12.84 12.05 -21.52
CA ASN A 39 13.39 12.68 -20.31
C ASN A 39 12.34 12.91 -19.20
N PHE A 40 11.16 12.30 -19.28
CA PHE A 40 10.08 12.56 -18.31
C PHE A 40 9.28 11.30 -17.99
N THR A 41 9.16 10.99 -16.70
CA THR A 41 8.29 9.90 -16.22
C THR A 41 7.24 10.50 -15.30
N PHE A 42 5.98 10.48 -15.73
CA PHE A 42 4.84 10.81 -14.87
C PHE A 42 4.20 9.53 -14.36
N TYR A 43 4.10 9.41 -13.04
CA TYR A 43 3.48 8.29 -12.36
C TYR A 43 2.23 8.77 -11.62
N PHE A 44 1.07 8.21 -11.96
CA PHE A 44 -0.19 8.54 -11.32
C PHE A 44 -0.87 7.27 -10.76
N PRO A 45 -0.68 7.00 -9.45
CA PRO A 45 -1.10 5.76 -8.82
C PRO A 45 -2.58 5.76 -8.41
N ILE A 46 -3.50 5.69 -9.38
CA ILE A 46 -4.95 5.68 -9.13
C ILE A 46 -5.37 4.45 -8.34
N ALA A 47 -4.98 3.27 -8.82
CA ALA A 47 -5.42 2.00 -8.23
C ALA A 47 -4.85 1.84 -6.82
N THR A 48 -3.58 2.22 -6.64
CA THR A 48 -2.93 2.18 -5.33
C THR A 48 -3.61 3.14 -4.34
N SER A 49 -3.96 4.36 -4.77
CA SER A 49 -4.61 5.36 -3.90
C SER A 49 -6.00 4.93 -3.45
N ILE A 50 -6.78 4.33 -4.36
CA ILE A 50 -8.10 3.78 -4.05
C ILE A 50 -7.98 2.61 -3.08
N LEU A 51 -7.07 1.67 -3.35
CA LEU A 51 -6.85 0.51 -2.49
C LEU A 51 -6.44 0.93 -1.08
N LEU A 52 -5.49 1.88 -0.97
CA LEU A 52 -5.05 2.42 0.31
C LEU A 52 -6.19 3.09 1.07
N SER A 53 -7.03 3.87 0.38
CA SER A 53 -8.19 4.52 0.99
C SER A 53 -9.19 3.51 1.56
N VAL A 54 -9.57 2.50 0.78
CA VAL A 54 -10.51 1.45 1.23
C VAL A 54 -9.95 0.66 2.41
N LEU A 55 -8.67 0.28 2.34
CA LEU A 55 -7.99 -0.43 3.41
C LEU A 55 -7.98 0.39 4.71
N LEU A 56 -7.62 1.67 4.62
CA LEU A 56 -7.57 2.56 5.78
C LEU A 56 -8.96 2.78 6.36
N THR A 57 -9.99 2.94 5.53
CA THR A 57 -11.38 3.03 5.97
C THR A 57 -11.83 1.78 6.71
N LEU A 58 -11.52 0.58 6.20
CA LEU A 58 -11.83 -0.69 6.86
C LEU A 58 -11.14 -0.81 8.23
N ILE A 59 -9.86 -0.46 8.32
CA ILE A 59 -9.10 -0.50 9.58
C ILE A 59 -9.69 0.48 10.60
N LEU A 60 -9.93 1.72 10.20
CA LEU A 60 -10.52 2.73 11.08
C LEU A 60 -11.93 2.32 11.54
N ASN A 61 -12.75 1.81 10.63
CA ASN A 61 -14.10 1.34 10.94
C ASN A 61 -14.06 0.20 11.97
N LEU A 62 -13.19 -0.80 11.77
CA LEU A 62 -13.04 -1.90 12.72
C LEU A 62 -12.55 -1.44 14.09
N LEU A 63 -11.58 -0.52 14.13
CA LEU A 63 -11.08 0.07 15.39
C LEU A 63 -12.17 0.86 16.13
N PHE A 64 -12.97 1.66 15.42
CA PHE A 64 -14.09 2.38 16.01
C PHE A 64 -15.22 1.45 16.46
N SER A 65 -15.49 0.38 15.71
CA SER A 65 -16.50 -0.62 16.07
C SER A 65 -16.10 -1.45 17.28
N LEU A 66 -14.82 -1.74 17.49
CA LEU A 66 -14.34 -2.53 18.63
C LEU A 66 -14.26 -1.72 19.94
N LYS A 67 -14.25 -0.39 19.83
CA LYS A 67 -14.21 0.55 20.97
C LYS A 67 -15.61 0.95 21.47
N ARG A 68 -16.67 0.53 20.78
CA ARG A 68 -18.07 0.78 21.14
C ARG A 68 -18.67 -0.43 21.86
#